data_AF-A0A2E8M6A8-F1
#
_entry.id   AF-A0A2E8M6A8-F1
#
_cell.length_a   1.000
_cell.length_b   1.000
_cell.length_c   1.000
_cell.angle_alpha   90.00
_cell.angle_beta   90.00
_cell.angle_gamma   90.00
#
_symmetry.space_group_name_H-M   'P 1'
#
loop_
_entity.id
_entity.type
_entity.pdbx_description
1 polymer ?
#
loop_
_entity_poly.entity_id
_entity_poly.type
_entity_poly.pdbx_seq_one_letter_code
_entity_poly.pdbx_strand_id
1 'polypeptide(L)'
;MQCLERKQLVEHVREGRLYIYKATKSQESIVSPLVKDFLLNAFGGSAGRAILHLLSDEALAPDERTAVERKLKQQRAMAAKKKTTKRKPAAKRKPAAKRKPAKKAAKKPAKKAAKKPAKKAAKKPAKKAAKKPAK
;
A
#
# COMPACT_ATOMS: atom_id res chain seq x y z
N MET A 1 -0.01 2.46 -28.90
CA MET A 1 -0.08 1.94 -27.52
C MET A 1 1.26 1.44 -26.96
N GLN A 2 2.18 0.90 -27.77
CA GLN A 2 3.50 0.40 -27.30
C GLN A 2 4.29 1.35 -26.40
N CYS A 3 4.29 2.67 -26.65
CA CYS A 3 5.00 3.62 -25.78
C CYS A 3 4.42 3.68 -24.35
N LEU A 4 3.11 3.48 -24.19
CA LEU A 4 2.44 3.46 -22.88
C LEU A 4 2.73 2.15 -22.13
N GLU A 5 2.89 1.05 -22.86
CA GLU A 5 3.30 -0.25 -22.29
C GLU A 5 4.76 -0.23 -21.83
N ARG A 6 5.65 0.34 -22.64
CA ARG A 6 7.06 0.54 -22.25
C ARG A 6 7.18 1.40 -20.99
N LYS A 7 6.28 2.38 -20.83
CA LYS A 7 6.17 3.24 -19.64
C LYS A 7 5.35 2.61 -18.50
N GLN A 8 4.88 1.38 -18.65
CA GLN A 8 4.08 0.63 -17.66
C GLN A 8 2.84 1.41 -17.18
N LEU A 9 2.20 2.14 -18.09
CA LEU A 9 0.93 2.83 -17.83
C LEU A 9 -0.27 1.99 -18.26
N VAL A 10 -0.05 1.09 -19.21
CA VAL A 10 -1.07 0.26 -19.84
C VAL A 10 -0.49 -1.14 -20.02
N GLU A 11 -1.30 -2.14 -19.79
CA GLU A 11 -1.04 -3.54 -20.10
C GLU A 11 -1.97 -3.99 -21.23
N HIS A 12 -1.52 -4.94 -22.04
CA HIS A 12 -2.41 -5.64 -22.97
C HIS A 12 -2.64 -7.08 -22.54
N VAL A 13 -3.81 -7.59 -22.88
CA VAL A 13 -4.12 -9.02 -22.91
C VAL A 13 -4.51 -9.36 -24.34
N ARG A 14 -3.94 -10.43 -24.88
CA ARG A 14 -4.28 -10.91 -26.22
C ARG A 14 -5.43 -11.91 -26.11
N GLU A 15 -6.56 -11.59 -26.72
CA GLU A 15 -7.69 -12.50 -26.89
C GLU A 15 -7.85 -12.81 -28.38
N GLY A 16 -7.36 -13.99 -28.78
CA GLY A 16 -7.34 -14.42 -30.19
C GLY A 16 -6.45 -13.53 -31.08
N ARG A 17 -7.09 -12.70 -31.90
CA ARG A 17 -6.43 -11.73 -32.79
C ARG A 17 -6.52 -10.28 -32.28
N LEU A 18 -7.23 -10.04 -31.17
CA LEU A 18 -7.41 -8.71 -30.60
C LEU A 18 -6.46 -8.47 -29.43
N TYR A 19 -6.00 -7.23 -29.29
CA TYR A 19 -5.27 -6.75 -28.12
C TYR A 19 -6.20 -5.87 -27.29
N ILE A 20 -6.53 -6.30 -26.08
CA ILE A 20 -7.34 -5.54 -25.12
C ILE A 20 -6.39 -4.84 -24.17
N TYR A 21 -6.46 -3.51 -24.15
CA TYR A 21 -5.61 -2.67 -23.31
C TYR A 21 -6.32 -2.30 -22.01
N LYS A 22 -5.62 -2.44 -20.88
CA LYS A 22 -6.11 -2.07 -19.54
C LYS A 22 -5.14 -1.11 -18.88
N ALA A 23 -5.66 -0.09 -18.20
CA ALA A 23 -4.83 0.84 -17.45
C ALA A 23 -4.21 0.14 -16.23
N THR A 24 -2.89 0.21 -16.09
CA THR A 24 -2.15 -0.37 -14.95
C THR A 24 -2.23 0.52 -13.72
N LYS A 25 -2.26 1.85 -13.93
CA LYS A 25 -2.22 2.85 -12.85
C LYS A 25 -3.56 3.58 -12.74
N SER A 26 -3.93 3.94 -11.51
CA SER A 26 -5.13 4.75 -11.27
C SER A 26 -4.92 6.18 -11.79
N GLN A 27 -5.99 6.81 -12.24
CA GLN A 27 -5.95 8.19 -12.75
C GLN A 27 -5.41 9.17 -11.70
N GLU A 28 -5.83 9.01 -10.44
CA GLU A 28 -5.36 9.85 -9.33
C GLU A 28 -3.85 9.80 -9.15
N SER A 29 -3.23 8.62 -9.34
CA SER A 29 -1.78 8.44 -9.20
C SER A 29 -0.99 9.16 -10.29
N ILE A 30 -1.58 9.34 -11.48
CA ILE A 30 -0.97 10.02 -12.62
C ILE A 30 -1.21 11.54 -12.53
N VAL A 31 -2.41 11.94 -12.14
CA VAL A 31 -2.80 13.36 -12.07
C VAL A 31 -2.14 14.06 -10.87
N SER A 32 -1.96 13.37 -9.74
CA SER A 32 -1.42 14.02 -8.53
C SER A 32 -0.02 14.62 -8.71
N PRO A 33 0.98 13.93 -9.30
CA PRO A 33 2.27 14.53 -9.62
C PRO A 33 2.16 15.67 -10.62
N LEU A 34 1.36 15.49 -11.68
CA LEU A 34 1.15 16.50 -12.71
C LEU A 34 0.60 17.81 -12.13
N VAL A 35 -0.39 17.71 -11.24
CA VAL A 35 -0.98 18.87 -10.57
C VAL A 35 0.04 19.56 -9.66
N LYS A 36 0.91 18.81 -8.98
CA LYS A 36 1.98 19.41 -8.18
C LYS A 36 2.94 20.20 -9.06
N ASP A 37 3.40 19.62 -10.16
CA ASP A 37 4.32 20.29 -11.09
C ASP A 37 3.68 21.51 -11.72
N PHE A 38 2.39 21.42 -12.09
CA PHE A 38 1.63 22.55 -12.60
C PHE A 38 1.49 23.66 -11.54
N LEU A 39 1.15 23.33 -10.30
CA LEU A 39 1.06 24.31 -9.23
C LEU A 39 2.41 24.98 -8.95
N LEU A 40 3.51 24.23 -8.95
CA LEU A 40 4.85 24.74 -8.77
C LEU A 40 5.24 25.70 -9.91
N ASN A 41 5.01 25.28 -11.16
CA ASN A 41 5.47 26.03 -12.33
C ASN A 41 4.57 27.23 -12.69
N ALA A 42 3.25 27.10 -12.58
CA ALA A 42 2.31 28.14 -12.98
C ALA A 42 1.94 29.09 -11.83
N PHE A 43 1.81 28.57 -10.61
CA PHE A 43 1.31 29.33 -9.44
C PHE A 43 2.34 29.48 -8.32
N GLY A 44 3.61 29.14 -8.57
CA GLY A 44 4.69 29.21 -7.57
C GLY A 44 4.46 28.33 -6.34
N GLY A 45 3.70 27.24 -6.50
CA GLY A 45 3.32 26.32 -5.43
C GLY A 45 2.09 26.74 -4.61
N SER A 46 1.46 27.88 -4.94
CA SER A 46 0.28 28.36 -4.20
C SER A 46 -1.01 27.73 -4.72
N ALA A 47 -1.47 26.66 -4.06
CA ALA A 47 -2.76 26.06 -4.34
C ALA A 47 -3.94 27.03 -4.10
N GLY A 48 -3.83 27.91 -3.10
CA GLY A 48 -4.86 28.91 -2.81
C GLY A 48 -5.03 29.91 -3.94
N ARG A 49 -3.92 30.35 -4.56
CA ARG A 49 -3.97 31.27 -5.70
C ARG A 49 -4.59 30.63 -6.93
N ALA A 50 -4.24 29.36 -7.21
CA ALA A 50 -4.87 28.60 -8.29
C ALA A 50 -6.40 28.47 -8.11
N ILE A 51 -6.85 28.15 -6.89
CA ILE A 51 -8.28 28.03 -6.58
C ILE A 51 -8.98 29.38 -6.74
N LEU A 52 -8.39 30.48 -6.25
CA LEU A 52 -8.98 31.81 -6.41
C LEU A 52 -9.13 32.20 -7.88
N HIS A 53 -8.11 31.97 -8.71
CA HIS A 53 -8.21 32.20 -10.16
C HIS A 53 -9.35 31.38 -10.79
N LEU A 54 -9.45 30.08 -10.46
CA LEU A 54 -10.52 29.22 -10.97
C LEU A 54 -11.93 29.66 -10.53
N LEU A 55 -12.08 30.24 -9.33
CA LEU A 55 -13.36 30.79 -8.88
C LEU A 55 -13.67 32.15 -9.55
N SER A 56 -12.65 32.96 -9.82
CA SER A 56 -12.82 34.26 -10.48
C SER A 56 -13.17 34.14 -11.96
N ASP A 57 -12.64 33.14 -12.66
CA ASP A 57 -12.81 32.96 -14.10
C ASP A 57 -14.14 32.27 -14.49
N GLU A 58 -15.07 32.06 -13.53
CA GLU A 58 -16.34 31.32 -13.68
C GLU A 58 -16.25 29.90 -14.25
N ALA A 59 -15.05 29.34 -14.42
CA ALA A 59 -14.82 28.03 -15.01
C ALA A 59 -15.38 26.85 -14.18
N LEU A 60 -15.82 27.11 -12.95
CA LEU A 60 -16.40 26.11 -12.04
C LEU A 60 -17.93 26.09 -12.12
N ALA A 61 -18.48 24.96 -12.54
CA ALA A 61 -19.91 24.69 -12.50
C ALA A 61 -20.43 24.75 -11.04
N PRO A 62 -21.70 25.14 -10.82
CA PRO A 62 -22.24 25.27 -9.46
C PRO A 62 -22.18 23.96 -8.67
N ASP A 63 -22.35 22.81 -9.33
CA ASP A 63 -22.24 21.49 -8.72
C ASP A 63 -20.84 21.23 -8.15
N GLU A 64 -19.80 21.64 -8.89
CA GLU A 64 -18.41 21.49 -8.49
C GLU A 64 -18.08 22.37 -7.28
N ARG A 65 -18.66 23.58 -7.21
CA ARG A 65 -18.53 24.47 -6.05
C ARG A 65 -19.06 23.80 -4.79
N THR A 66 -20.26 23.21 -4.86
CA THR A 66 -20.84 22.48 -3.72
C THR A 66 -20.01 21.25 -3.34
N ALA A 67 -19.43 20.54 -4.32
CA ALA A 67 -18.56 19.39 -4.06
C ALA A 67 -17.28 19.81 -3.31
N VAL A 68 -16.67 20.93 -3.70
CA VAL A 68 -15.51 21.52 -3.01
C VAL A 68 -15.88 21.90 -1.57
N GLU A 69 -17.01 22.58 -1.37
CA GLU A 69 -17.50 22.93 -0.03
C GLU A 69 -17.74 21.71 0.86
N ARG A 70 -18.37 20.66 0.31
CA ARG A 70 -18.58 19.38 1.03
C ARG A 70 -17.27 18.77 1.47
N LYS A 71 -16.25 18.74 0.59
CA LYS A 71 -14.92 18.20 0.90
C LYS A 71 -14.20 19.03 1.96
N LEU A 72 -14.29 20.37 1.90
CA LEU A 72 -13.74 21.27 2.91
C LEU A 72 -14.42 21.07 4.28
N LYS A 73 -15.76 20.95 4.32
CA LYS A 73 -16.52 20.69 5.55
C LYS A 73 -16.15 19.33 6.15
N GLN A 74 -16.01 18.29 5.32
CA GLN A 74 -15.58 16.96 5.74
C GLN A 74 -14.18 17.00 6.38
N GLN A 75 -13.22 17.69 5.76
CA GLN A 75 -11.87 17.84 6.30
C GLN A 75 -11.87 18.58 7.64
N ARG A 76 -12.66 19.65 7.79
CA ARG A 76 -12.83 20.36 9.07
C ARG A 76 -13.41 19.45 10.16
N ALA A 77 -14.44 18.68 9.84
CA ALA A 77 -15.05 17.73 10.77
C ALA A 77 -14.08 16.61 11.18
N MET A 78 -13.29 16.07 10.25
CA MET A 78 -12.23 15.09 10.52
C MET A 78 -11.13 15.67 11.40
N ALA A 79 -10.70 16.93 11.16
CA ALA A 79 -9.71 17.62 11.98
C ALA A 79 -10.21 17.84 13.42
N ALA A 80 -11.49 18.18 13.60
CA ALA A 80 -12.11 18.31 14.91
C ALA A 80 -12.16 16.96 15.66
N LYS A 81 -12.56 15.87 14.98
CA LYS A 81 -12.56 14.52 15.56
C LYS A 81 -11.15 14.04 15.94
N LYS A 82 -10.14 14.33 15.12
CA LYS A 82 -8.74 13.97 15.42
C LYS A 82 -8.20 14.68 16.67
N LYS A 83 -8.67 15.89 16.96
CA LYS A 83 -8.30 16.65 18.19
C LYS A 83 -8.94 16.07 19.46
N THR A 84 -10.14 15.50 19.39
CA THR A 84 -10.81 14.92 20.58
C THR A 84 -10.27 13.54 20.95
N THR A 85 -9.82 12.72 19.99
CA THR A 85 -9.19 11.41 20.31
C THR A 85 -7.81 11.55 20.94
N LYS A 86 -7.06 12.62 20.63
CA LYS A 86 -5.76 12.92 21.26
C LYS A 86 -5.86 13.51 22.68
N ARG A 87 -7.05 13.93 23.12
CA ARG A 87 -7.28 14.60 24.40
C ARG A 87 -7.93 13.73 25.48
N LYS A 88 -8.19 12.43 25.24
CA LYS A 88 -8.62 11.55 26.34
C LYS A 88 -7.44 11.37 27.32
N PRO A 89 -7.48 11.93 28.54
CA PRO A 89 -6.37 11.79 29.47
C PRO A 89 -6.27 10.31 29.84
N ALA A 90 -5.04 9.81 29.90
CA ALA A 90 -4.73 8.47 30.38
C ALA A 90 -5.14 8.34 31.85
N ALA A 91 -6.41 8.04 32.10
CA ALA A 91 -6.91 7.73 33.42
C ALA A 91 -6.36 6.35 33.85
N LYS A 92 -5.42 6.40 34.80
CA LYS A 92 -5.06 5.37 35.78
C LYS A 92 -4.49 4.05 35.22
N ARG A 93 -3.16 4.00 34.99
CA ARG A 93 -2.38 2.77 35.18
C ARG A 93 -1.59 2.91 36.49
N LYS A 94 -1.91 2.03 37.45
CA LYS A 94 -1.28 1.91 38.78
C LYS A 94 0.24 1.66 38.66
N PRO A 95 1.08 2.11 39.62
CA PRO A 95 2.53 1.99 39.53
C PRO A 95 2.99 0.53 39.68
N ALA A 96 3.97 0.15 38.88
CA ALA A 96 4.53 -1.19 38.78
C ALA A 96 5.22 -1.63 40.08
N ALA A 97 4.86 -2.82 40.57
CA ALA A 97 5.57 -3.51 41.63
C ALA A 97 6.95 -3.97 41.13
N LYS A 98 7.98 -3.42 41.78
CA LYS A 98 9.38 -3.85 41.93
C LYS A 98 9.75 -5.21 41.28
N ARG A 99 10.52 -5.19 40.18
CA ARG A 99 11.38 -6.32 39.78
C ARG A 99 12.80 -6.06 40.32
N LYS A 100 13.28 -6.94 41.21
CA LYS A 100 14.65 -6.93 41.75
C LYS A 100 15.67 -7.40 40.68
N PRO A 101 16.92 -6.90 40.67
CA PRO A 101 17.95 -7.30 39.72
C PRO A 101 18.90 -8.37 40.31
N ALA A 102 19.13 -9.47 39.58
CA ALA A 102 20.24 -10.43 39.78
C ALA A 102 20.21 -11.41 38.59
N LYS A 103 21.27 -11.87 37.94
CA LYS A 103 22.72 -11.71 38.07
C LYS A 103 23.30 -12.11 36.71
N LYS A 104 24.26 -11.31 36.23
CA LYS A 104 25.06 -11.48 35.02
C LYS A 104 25.93 -12.76 35.12
N ALA A 105 25.85 -13.67 34.15
CA ALA A 105 26.87 -14.69 33.91
C ALA A 105 27.20 -14.70 32.41
N ALA A 106 28.39 -14.21 32.09
CA ALA A 106 28.98 -14.25 30.76
C ALA A 106 30.10 -15.31 30.78
N LYS A 107 30.16 -16.17 29.75
CA LYS A 107 31.38 -16.62 29.02
C LYS A 107 31.02 -17.71 27.99
N LYS A 108 31.20 -17.36 26.70
CA LYS A 108 31.38 -18.26 25.52
C LYS A 108 32.85 -18.80 25.51
N PRO A 109 33.38 -19.61 24.54
CA PRO A 109 32.85 -20.15 23.26
C PRO A 109 33.29 -21.60 22.83
N ALA A 110 32.72 -22.08 21.71
CA ALA A 110 33.29 -22.92 20.62
C ALA A 110 33.71 -24.40 20.81
N LYS A 111 33.09 -25.31 20.03
CA LYS A 111 33.85 -26.16 19.08
C LYS A 111 32.96 -26.74 17.96
N LYS A 112 33.56 -26.76 16.77
CA LYS A 112 33.06 -27.08 15.43
C LYS A 112 33.68 -28.42 15.02
N ALA A 113 32.87 -29.40 14.59
CA ALA A 113 33.27 -30.59 13.82
C ALA A 113 31.99 -31.18 13.19
N ALA A 114 31.66 -31.01 11.91
CA ALA A 114 32.25 -31.52 10.67
C ALA A 114 31.86 -32.99 10.32
N LYS A 115 31.17 -33.10 9.15
CA LYS A 115 31.10 -34.20 8.16
C LYS A 115 29.94 -35.23 8.20
N LYS A 116 29.15 -35.18 7.10
CA LYS A 116 28.17 -36.12 6.47
C LYS A 116 28.86 -37.44 5.97
N PRO A 117 28.24 -38.41 5.20
CA PRO A 117 26.82 -38.79 4.89
C PRO A 117 26.52 -40.33 4.91
N ALA A 118 25.25 -40.70 4.61
CA ALA A 118 24.78 -41.87 3.82
C ALA A 118 24.32 -43.21 4.47
N LYS A 119 23.31 -43.79 3.76
CA LYS A 119 22.75 -45.16 3.72
C LYS A 119 21.72 -45.56 4.78
N LYS A 120 20.69 -46.40 4.54
CA LYS A 120 19.90 -46.94 3.40
C LYS A 120 19.22 -48.21 3.98
N ALA A 121 17.88 -48.30 3.96
CA ALA A 121 17.05 -49.55 3.90
C ALA A 121 15.61 -49.24 4.41
N ALA A 122 14.58 -49.11 3.57
CA ALA A 122 13.82 -50.14 2.85
C ALA A 122 12.79 -50.91 3.72
N LYS A 123 11.48 -50.65 3.50
CA LYS A 123 10.46 -51.66 3.05
C LYS A 123 9.01 -51.09 3.00
N LYS A 124 8.53 -50.92 1.75
CA LYS A 124 7.21 -51.22 1.14
C LYS A 124 5.88 -50.71 1.77
N PRO A 125 5.03 -50.01 0.99
CA PRO A 125 3.58 -50.22 1.00
C PRO A 125 3.21 -51.36 0.01
N ALA A 126 2.30 -52.24 0.42
CA ALA A 126 1.83 -53.37 -0.36
C ALA A 126 0.74 -52.98 -1.37
N LYS A 127 0.92 -53.47 -2.61
CA LYS A 127 -0.02 -54.02 -3.63
C LYS A 127 -1.53 -53.69 -3.53
N LYS A 128 -2.34 -53.68 -4.59
CA LYS A 128 -2.28 -53.72 -6.07
C LYS A 128 -3.71 -54.14 -6.47
N ALA A 129 -4.43 -53.36 -7.26
CA ALA A 129 -5.51 -53.88 -8.09
C ALA A 129 -5.59 -53.04 -9.37
N ALA A 130 -5.15 -53.64 -10.46
CA ALA A 130 -5.23 -53.12 -11.81
C ALA A 130 -6.58 -53.52 -12.42
N LYS A 131 -7.13 -52.67 -13.30
CA LYS A 131 -7.67 -53.04 -14.62
C LYS A 131 -8.17 -51.78 -15.37
N LYS A 132 -7.42 -51.38 -16.40
CA LYS A 132 -7.90 -50.73 -17.65
C LYS A 132 -8.02 -51.86 -18.71
N PRO A 133 -8.54 -51.69 -19.95
CA PRO A 133 -8.87 -50.46 -20.69
C PRO A 133 -10.18 -50.47 -21.56
N ALA A 134 -10.48 -49.29 -22.10
CA ALA A 134 -11.01 -48.94 -23.43
C ALA A 134 -12.11 -49.77 -24.13
N LYS A 135 -13.20 -49.08 -24.49
CA LYS A 135 -13.63 -48.94 -25.90
C LYS A 135 -14.36 -47.61 -26.07
#